data_AF-A0A950S0F1-F1
#
_entry.id   AF-A0A950S0F1-F1
#
_cell.length_a   1.000
_cell.length_b   1.000
_cell.length_c   1.000
_cell.angle_alpha   90.00
_cell.angle_beta   90.00
_cell.angle_gamma   90.00
#
_symmetry.space_group_name_H-M   'P 1'
#
loop_
_entity.id
_entity.type
_entity.pdbx_description
1 polymer ?
#
loop_
_entity_poly.entity_id
_entity_poly.type
_entity_poly.pdbx_seq_one_letter_code
_entity_poly.pdbx_strand_id
1 'polypeptide(L)'
;MIRTVAGSGLPMIPPTGMAIAALTIMLWLIWSDTIRKGHTPAVLYAVRIALFVIVAAILVLNRIRYPFYFSSTATTLVVIVALVGAGGAVYFARRMVRRS
;
A
#
# COMPACT_ATOMS: atom_id res chain seq x y z
N MET A 1 19.77 31.12 -20.88
CA MET A 1 18.83 30.04 -21.24
C MET A 1 18.89 28.99 -20.14
N ILE A 2 17.81 28.92 -19.34
CA ILE A 2 17.33 27.90 -18.36
C ILE A 2 18.31 27.26 -17.34
N ARG A 3 17.87 27.34 -16.07
CA ARG A 3 18.45 26.88 -14.80
C ARG A 3 18.38 25.35 -14.60
N THR A 4 19.44 24.82 -13.98
CA THR A 4 19.67 23.54 -13.26
C THR A 4 18.44 22.79 -12.69
N VAL A 5 18.44 21.46 -12.79
CA VAL A 5 18.14 20.56 -11.63
C VAL A 5 18.99 19.28 -11.75
N ALA A 6 19.78 19.02 -10.70
CA ALA A 6 20.53 17.81 -10.49
C ALA A 6 19.63 16.57 -10.53
N GLY A 7 19.85 15.69 -11.51
CA GLY A 7 19.35 14.33 -11.46
C GLY A 7 20.17 13.56 -10.44
N SER A 8 19.64 13.36 -9.24
CA SER A 8 20.12 12.27 -8.38
C SER A 8 19.90 10.97 -9.17
N GLY A 9 20.99 10.34 -9.60
CA GLY A 9 21.03 9.09 -10.36
C GLY A 9 20.56 7.87 -9.55
N LEU A 10 19.52 8.04 -8.74
CA LEU A 10 18.80 6.95 -8.12
C LEU A 10 17.89 6.35 -9.20
N PRO A 11 17.96 5.03 -9.45
CA PRO A 11 17.04 4.39 -10.38
C PRO A 11 15.60 4.68 -9.91
N MET A 12 14.87 5.49 -10.68
CA MET A 12 13.48 5.80 -10.38
C MET A 12 12.69 4.50 -10.46
N ILE A 13 12.21 4.00 -9.32
CA ILE A 13 11.36 2.82 -9.29
C ILE A 13 10.08 3.16 -10.07
N PRO A 14 9.75 2.43 -11.14
CA PRO A 14 8.56 2.73 -11.92
C PRO A 14 7.31 2.59 -11.03
N PRO A 15 6.28 3.44 -11.21
CA PRO A 15 5.07 3.40 -10.38
C PRO A 15 4.39 2.03 -10.34
N THR A 16 4.46 1.30 -11.46
CA THR A 16 4.03 -0.10 -11.58
C THR A 16 4.77 -1.01 -10.59
N GLY A 17 6.10 -0.89 -10.50
CA GLY A 17 6.93 -1.68 -9.58
C GLY A 17 6.63 -1.39 -8.12
N MET A 18 6.39 -0.12 -7.76
CA MET A 18 5.95 0.26 -6.41
C MET A 18 4.59 -0.35 -6.07
N ALA A 19 3.62 -0.27 -6.99
CA ALA A 19 2.28 -0.81 -6.75
C ALA A 19 2.30 -2.34 -6.56
N ILE A 20 3.09 -3.06 -7.37
CA ILE A 20 3.27 -4.51 -7.21
C ILE A 20 3.96 -4.84 -5.88
N ALA A 21 5.02 -4.13 -5.51
CA ALA A 21 5.71 -4.37 -4.24
C ALA A 21 4.78 -4.15 -3.03
N ALA A 22 3.99 -3.06 -3.06
CA ALA A 22 2.99 -2.78 -2.03
C ALA A 22 1.94 -3.89 -1.96
N LEU A 23 1.39 -4.32 -3.10
CA LEU A 23 0.42 -5.42 -3.19
C LEU A 23 0.96 -6.72 -2.61
N THR A 24 2.18 -7.10 -2.98
CA THR A 24 2.83 -8.32 -2.50
C THR A 24 2.98 -8.29 -0.97
N ILE A 25 3.45 -7.19 -0.40
CA ILE A 25 3.60 -7.03 1.04
C ILE A 25 2.23 -7.09 1.74
N MET A 26 1.23 -6.40 1.20
CA MET A 26 -0.13 -6.39 1.74
C MET A 26 -0.74 -7.80 1.77
N LEU A 27 -0.70 -8.52 0.65
CA LEU A 27 -1.22 -9.90 0.57
C LEU A 27 -0.44 -10.84 1.50
N TRP A 28 0.88 -10.69 1.55
CA TRP A 28 1.72 -11.49 2.42
C TRP A 28 1.42 -11.27 3.91
N LEU A 29 1.13 -10.04 4.32
CA LEU A 29 0.73 -9.74 5.70
C LEU A 29 -0.64 -10.33 6.06
N ILE A 30 -1.61 -10.27 5.14
CA ILE A 30 -2.92 -10.90 5.32
C ILE A 30 -2.75 -12.42 5.47
N TRP A 31 -2.01 -13.04 4.55
CA TRP A 31 -1.78 -14.48 4.56
C TRP A 31 -0.99 -14.94 5.79
N SER A 32 0.08 -14.23 6.16
CA SER A 32 0.87 -14.55 7.36
C SER A 32 0.02 -14.49 8.64
N ASP A 33 -0.96 -13.59 8.71
CA ASP A 33 -1.91 -13.51 9.84
C ASP A 33 -2.92 -14.66 9.86
N THR A 34 -3.22 -15.26 8.71
CA THR A 34 -4.06 -16.46 8.65
C THR A 34 -3.32 -17.71 9.13
N ILE A 35 -2.00 -17.79 8.90
CA ILE A 35 -1.17 -18.95 9.29
C ILE A 35 -0.70 -18.84 10.75
N ARG A 36 -0.44 -17.64 11.26
CA ARG A 36 -0.02 -17.46 12.66
C ARG A 36 -1.14 -17.86 13.63
N LYS A 37 -0.91 -18.95 14.36
CA LYS A 37 -1.74 -19.40 15.50
C LYS A 37 -1.49 -18.61 16.81
N GLY A 38 -0.48 -17.75 16.85
CA GLY A 38 -0.10 -16.99 18.03
C GLY A 38 -0.94 -15.72 18.26
N HIS A 39 -1.24 -15.41 19.53
CA HIS A 39 -1.91 -14.18 19.94
C HIS A 39 -1.07 -12.97 19.52
N THR A 40 -1.56 -12.22 18.53
CA THR A 40 -0.93 -10.98 18.09
C THR A 40 -1.56 -9.82 18.86
N PRO A 41 -0.79 -8.99 19.57
CA PRO A 41 -1.29 -7.83 20.31
C PRO A 41 -2.17 -6.91 19.45
N ALA A 42 -3.24 -6.38 20.04
CA ALA A 42 -4.18 -5.48 19.36
C ALA A 42 -3.50 -4.25 18.72
N VAL A 43 -2.44 -3.74 19.35
CA VAL A 43 -1.61 -2.63 18.82
C VAL A 43 -0.98 -2.97 17.47
N LEU A 44 -0.51 -4.20 17.26
CA LEU A 44 0.09 -4.61 15.98
C LEU A 44 -0.97 -4.73 14.87
N TYR A 45 -2.22 -5.04 15.21
CA TYR A 45 -3.32 -4.97 14.24
C TYR A 45 -3.62 -3.52 13.83
N ALA A 46 -3.67 -2.60 14.78
CA ALA A 46 -3.87 -1.17 14.50
C ALA A 46 -2.75 -0.60 13.61
N VAL A 47 -1.49 -0.96 13.88
CA VAL A 47 -0.34 -0.56 13.05
C VAL A 47 -0.45 -1.12 11.63
N ARG A 48 -0.84 -2.39 11.46
CA ARG A 48 -1.05 -2.97 10.12
C ARG A 48 -2.16 -2.26 9.36
N ILE A 49 -3.29 -1.95 10.01
CA ILE A 49 -4.38 -1.17 9.41
C ILE A 49 -3.86 0.19 8.95
N ALA A 50 -3.17 0.91 9.84
CA ALA A 50 -2.61 2.23 9.52
C ALA A 50 -1.65 2.17 8.33
N LEU A 51 -0.74 1.20 8.30
CA LEU A 51 0.20 1.01 7.18
C LEU A 51 -0.52 0.72 5.87
N PHE A 52 -1.54 -0.15 5.87
CA PHE A 52 -2.32 -0.44 4.65
C PHE A 52 -3.01 0.81 4.11
N VAL A 53 -3.65 1.58 5.00
CA VAL A 53 -4.38 2.79 4.62
C VAL A 53 -3.42 3.88 4.13
N ILE A 54 -2.31 4.11 4.82
CA ILE A 54 -1.32 5.12 4.45
C ILE A 54 -0.70 4.80 3.09
N VAL A 55 -0.26 3.56 2.87
CA VAL A 55 0.36 3.16 1.58
C VAL A 55 -0.63 3.28 0.43
N ALA A 56 -1.88 2.82 0.62
CA ALA A 56 -2.94 2.98 -0.38
C ALA A 56 -3.24 4.45 -0.66
N ALA A 57 -3.39 5.28 0.38
CA ALA A 57 -3.66 6.70 0.26
C ALA A 57 -2.53 7.44 -0.48
N ILE A 58 -1.27 7.13 -0.16
CA ILE A 58 -0.10 7.73 -0.84
C ILE A 58 -0.09 7.36 -2.32
N LEU A 59 -0.39 6.11 -2.68
CA LEU A 59 -0.47 5.70 -4.09
C LEU A 59 -1.61 6.40 -4.85
N VAL A 60 -2.77 6.54 -4.23
CA VAL A 60 -3.92 7.26 -4.81
C VAL A 60 -3.61 8.76 -4.94
N LEU A 61 -3.05 9.39 -3.90
CA LEU A 61 -2.62 10.79 -3.94
C LEU A 61 -1.55 11.02 -5.01
N ASN A 62 -0.59 10.11 -5.15
CA ASN A 62 0.42 10.18 -6.21
C ASN A 62 -0.21 10.08 -7.60
N ARG A 63 -1.23 9.24 -7.79
CA ARG A 63 -1.97 9.17 -9.05
C ARG A 63 -2.70 10.48 -9.37
N ILE A 64 -3.37 11.08 -8.38
CA ILE A 64 -4.10 12.36 -8.55
C ILE A 64 -3.12 13.49 -8.86
N ARG A 65 -1.97 13.54 -8.17
CA ARG A 65 -0.97 14.60 -8.29
C ARG A 65 -0.11 14.47 -9.54
N TYR A 66 0.16 13.25 -10.01
CA TYR A 66 1.02 12.97 -11.17
C TYR A 66 0.32 12.08 -12.21
N PRO A 67 -0.77 12.55 -12.85
CA PRO A 67 -1.55 11.74 -13.78
C PRO A 67 -0.78 11.35 -15.06
N PHE A 68 0.21 12.15 -15.48
CA PHE A 68 0.96 11.90 -16.72
C PHE A 68 2.11 10.87 -16.56
N TYR A 69 2.49 10.51 -15.33
CA TYR A 69 3.54 9.52 -15.06
C TYR A 69 3.01 8.08 -14.92
N PHE A 70 1.68 7.91 -14.89
CA PHE A 70 1.03 6.63 -14.66
C PHE A 70 0.41 6.11 -15.96
N SER A 71 0.99 5.04 -16.51
CA SER A 71 0.38 4.23 -17.58
C SER A 71 -0.99 3.66 -17.12
N SER A 72 -1.88 3.34 -18.07
CA SER A 72 -3.17 2.68 -17.80
C SER A 72 -3.00 1.46 -16.88
N THR A 73 -1.94 0.66 -17.09
CA THR A 73 -1.62 -0.50 -16.25
C THR A 73 -1.28 -0.13 -14.80
N ALA A 74 -0.50 0.95 -14.61
CA ALA A 74 -0.15 1.44 -13.29
C ALA A 74 -1.37 2.00 -12.55
N THR A 75 -2.31 2.60 -13.28
CA THR A 75 -3.58 3.10 -12.73
C THR A 75 -4.44 1.94 -12.21
N THR A 76 -4.60 0.88 -13.00
CA THR A 76 -5.33 -0.33 -12.57
C THR A 76 -4.70 -0.94 -11.33
N LEU A 77 -3.37 -1.00 -11.26
CA LEU A 77 -2.67 -1.51 -10.07
C LEU A 77 -2.91 -0.63 -8.83
N VAL A 78 -2.92 0.70 -8.95
CA VAL A 78 -3.26 1.58 -7.82
C VAL A 78 -4.68 1.33 -7.32
N VAL A 79 -5.64 1.11 -8.22
CA VAL A 79 -7.03 0.77 -7.84
C VAL A 79 -7.07 -0.57 -7.10
N ILE A 80 -6.36 -1.58 -7.59
CA ILE A 80 -6.29 -2.89 -6.92
C ILE A 80 -5.64 -2.75 -5.54
N VAL A 81 -4.54 -2.01 -5.42
CA VAL A 81 -3.89 -1.72 -4.14
C VAL A 81 -4.85 -1.02 -3.18
N ALA A 82 -5.63 -0.04 -3.67
CA ALA A 82 -6.61 0.65 -2.85
C ALA A 82 -7.71 -0.28 -2.35
N LEU A 83 -8.21 -1.19 -3.20
CA LEU A 83 -9.20 -2.20 -2.82
C LEU A 83 -8.64 -3.20 -1.79
N VAL A 84 -7.41 -3.68 -1.98
CA VAL A 84 -6.74 -4.57 -1.02
C VAL A 84 -6.42 -3.84 0.28
N GLY A 85 -6.01 -2.57 0.21
CA GLY A 85 -5.81 -1.66 1.32
C GLY A 85 -7.06 -1.55 2.19
N ALA A 86 -8.18 -1.17 1.57
CA ALA A 86 -9.47 -1.04 2.24
C ALA A 86 -10.00 -2.38 2.77
N GLY A 87 -9.91 -3.45 1.96
CA GLY A 87 -10.35 -4.79 2.34
C GLY A 87 -9.55 -5.35 3.52
N GLY A 88 -8.22 -5.21 3.50
CA GLY A 88 -7.33 -5.60 4.59
C GLY A 88 -7.58 -4.80 5.86
N ALA A 89 -7.78 -3.47 5.75
CA ALA A 89 -8.13 -2.62 6.88
C ALA A 89 -9.45 -3.05 7.55
N VAL A 90 -10.49 -3.31 6.77
CA VAL A 90 -11.79 -3.80 7.27
C VAL A 90 -11.66 -5.18 7.91
N TYR A 91 -10.89 -6.09 7.30
CA TYR A 91 -10.65 -7.42 7.85
C TYR A 91 -9.99 -7.36 9.23
N PHE A 92 -8.90 -6.59 9.35
CA PHE A 92 -8.20 -6.44 10.61
C PHE A 92 -9.01 -5.66 11.66
N ALA A 93 -9.78 -4.65 11.27
CA ALA A 93 -10.68 -3.92 12.16
C ALA A 93 -11.76 -4.85 12.75
N ARG A 94 -12.40 -5.68 11.90
CA ARG A 94 -13.37 -6.70 12.37
C ARG A 94 -12.73 -7.70 13.32
N ARG A 95 -11.51 -8.14 13.04
CA ARG A 95 -10.78 -9.10 13.89
C ARG A 95 -10.36 -8.49 15.23
N MET A 96 -10.07 -7.19 15.28
CA MET A 96 -9.78 -6.45 16.51
C MET A 96 -11.02 -6.32 17.41
N VAL A 97 -12.17 -5.93 16.83
CA VAL A 97 -13.44 -5.81 17.58
C VAL A 97 -13.89 -7.15 18.16
N ARG A 98 -13.72 -8.26 17.43
CA ARG A 98 -14.08 -9.60 17.94
C ARG A 98 -13.16 -10.15 19.03
N ARG A 99 -12.01 -9.51 19.27
CA ARG A 99 -11.01 -9.94 20.26
C ARG A 99 -10.92 -8.99 21.46
N SER A 100 -11.61 -7.86 21.42
CA SER A 100 -11.82 -6.96 22.57
C SER A 100 -13.08 -7.39 23.31
#